data_AF-A0A497RIE9-F1
#
_entry.id   AF-A0A497RIE9-F1
#
_cell.length_a   1.000
_cell.length_b   1.000
_cell.length_c   1.000
_cell.angle_alpha   90.00
_cell.angle_beta   90.00
_cell.angle_gamma   90.00
#
_symmetry.space_group_name_H-M   'P 1'
#
loop_
_entity.id
_entity.type
_entity.pdbx_description
1 polymer ?
#
loop_
_entity_poly.entity_id
_entity_poly.type
_entity_poly.pdbx_seq_one_letter_code
_entity_poly.pdbx_strand_id
1 'polypeptide(L)' 'MNADEVLTTILEAVKEKPLTIEDLKRKTETDERAVVEAVKFLEKFGFITTSENRVSITEAGKEFLKLPV' A
#
# COMPACT_ATOMS: atom_id res chain seq x y z
N MET A 1 1.29 -8.22 13.10
CA MET A 1 1.58 -8.57 11.70
C MET A 1 3.08 -8.62 11.49
N ASN A 2 3.54 -9.48 10.59
CA ASN A 2 4.92 -9.44 10.08
C ASN A 2 5.04 -8.46 8.88
N ALA A 3 6.25 -8.25 8.38
CA ALA A 3 6.50 -7.29 7.28
C ALA A 3 5.75 -7.66 5.99
N ASP A 4 5.69 -8.94 5.64
CA ASP A 4 5.03 -9.44 4.42
C ASP A 4 3.51 -9.24 4.49
N GLU A 5 2.91 -9.47 5.66
CA GLU A 5 1.50 -9.20 5.92
C GLU A 5 1.20 -7.70 5.77
N VAL A 6 2.06 -6.81 6.29
CA VAL A 6 1.86 -5.35 6.16
C VAL A 6 1.87 -4.93 4.69
N LEU A 7 2.83 -5.41 3.91
CA LEU A 7 2.92 -5.11 2.48
C LEU A 7 1.67 -5.58 1.73
N THR A 8 1.24 -6.82 1.99
CA THR A 8 0.06 -7.42 1.35
C THR A 8 -1.22 -6.66 1.70
N THR A 9 -1.43 -6.37 2.99
CA THR A 9 -2.61 -5.61 3.45
C THR A 9 -2.64 -4.20 2.88
N ILE A 10 -1.51 -3.51 2.75
CA ILE A 10 -1.46 -2.19 2.12
C ILE A 10 -1.90 -2.28 0.66
N LEU A 11 -1.34 -3.22 -0.11
CA LEU A 11 -1.68 -3.44 -1.52
C LEU A 11 -3.16 -3.75 -1.73
N GLU A 12 -3.73 -4.64 -0.92
CA GLU A 12 -5.16 -4.96 -0.95
C GLU A 12 -6.03 -3.76 -0.57
N ALA A 13 -5.59 -2.95 0.39
CA ALA A 13 -6.33 -1.78 0.83
C ALA A 13 -6.38 -0.68 -0.24
N VAL A 14 -5.25 -0.40 -0.90
CA VAL A 14 -5.17 0.66 -1.93
C VAL A 14 -5.73 0.25 -3.28
N LYS A 15 -5.95 -1.06 -3.48
CA LYS A 15 -6.69 -1.58 -4.63
C LYS A 15 -8.12 -1.07 -4.68
N GLU A 16 -8.80 -0.97 -3.53
CA GLU A 16 -10.22 -0.59 -3.48
C GLU A 16 -10.41 0.90 -3.75
N LYS A 17 -9.54 1.73 -3.17
CA LYS A 17 -9.54 3.19 -3.31
C LYS A 17 -8.22 3.77 -2.81
N PRO A 18 -7.87 5.01 -3.22
CA PRO A 18 -6.74 5.73 -2.65
C PRO A 18 -6.92 5.97 -1.14
N LEU A 19 -5.90 5.66 -0.34
CA LEU A 19 -5.92 5.74 1.13
C LEU A 19 -4.82 6.63 1.70
N THR A 20 -5.05 7.24 2.85
CA THR A 20 -4.01 7.97 3.58
C THR A 20 -3.13 7.02 4.39
N ILE A 21 -1.95 7.49 4.83
CA ILE A 21 -1.11 6.73 5.78
C ILE A 21 -1.86 6.39 7.07
N GLU A 22 -2.75 7.28 7.53
CA GLU A 22 -3.58 7.04 8.72
C GLU A 22 -4.59 5.92 8.50
N ASP A 23 -5.23 5.86 7.32
CA ASP A 23 -6.13 4.77 6.96
C ASP A 23 -5.39 3.42 6.91
N LEU A 24 -4.19 3.42 6.33
CA LEU A 24 -3.34 2.22 6.23
C LEU A 24 -2.92 1.74 7.62
N LYS A 25 -2.49 2.66 8.50
CA LYS A 25 -2.16 2.37 9.91
C LYS A 25 -3.31 1.70 10.65
N ARG A 26 -4.54 2.18 10.45
CA ARG A 26 -5.76 1.58 11.04
C ARG A 26 -6.04 0.19 10.47
N LYS A 27 -5.77 -0.04 9.19
CA LYS A 27 -5.97 -1.34 8.53
C LYS A 27 -4.90 -2.37 8.87
N THR A 28 -3.64 -1.96 9.03
CA THR A 28 -2.51 -2.86 9.31
C THR A 28 -2.25 -3.06 10.82
N GLU A 29 -3.02 -2.38 11.68
CA GLU A 29 -2.89 -2.43 13.14
C GLU A 29 -1.42 -2.31 13.62
N THR A 30 -0.68 -1.41 12.96
CA THR A 30 0.79 -1.30 13.07
C THR A 30 1.18 0.15 13.27
N ASP A 31 2.41 0.38 13.74
CA ASP A 31 2.92 1.74 13.94
C ASP A 31 3.10 2.49 12.61
N GLU A 32 2.98 3.81 12.68
CA GLU A 32 3.07 4.67 11.51
C GLU A 32 4.42 4.55 10.78
N ARG A 33 5.50 4.30 11.51
CA ARG A 33 6.83 4.19 10.91
C ARG A 33 6.93 2.96 10.02
N ALA A 34 6.46 1.81 10.49
CA ALA A 34 6.41 0.58 9.69
C ALA A 34 5.51 0.73 8.46
N VAL A 35 4.37 1.42 8.57
CA VAL A 35 3.51 1.73 7.40
C VAL A 35 4.25 2.61 6.39
N VAL A 36 4.93 3.66 6.85
CA VAL A 36 5.70 4.57 5.98
C VAL A 36 6.86 3.82 5.29
N GLU A 37 7.56 2.95 6.01
CA GLU A 37 8.63 2.12 5.43
C GLU A 37 8.08 1.15 4.37
N ALA A 38 6.93 0.52 4.64
CA ALA A 38 6.26 -0.35 3.69
C ALA A 38 5.76 0.39 2.43
N VAL A 39 5.16 1.57 2.60
CA VAL A 39 4.73 2.43 1.49
C VAL A 39 5.94 2.83 0.63
N LYS A 40 7.03 3.31 1.24
CA LYS A 40 8.25 3.66 0.49
C LYS A 40 8.83 2.46 -0.25
N PHE A 41 8.79 1.28 0.36
CA PHE A 41 9.23 0.05 -0.30
C PHE A 41 8.39 -0.24 -1.54
N LEU A 42 7.06 -0.30 -1.41
CA LEU A 42 6.16 -0.58 -2.53
C LEU A 42 6.22 0.47 -3.64
N GLU A 43 6.38 1.75 -3.28
CA GLU A 43 6.56 2.85 -4.22
C GLU A 43 7.88 2.74 -4.98
N LYS A 44 8.97 2.36 -4.31
CA LYS A 44 10.27 2.13 -4.94
C LYS A 44 10.23 1.04 -6.02
N PHE A 45 9.40 0.01 -5.83
CA PHE A 45 9.19 -1.06 -6.82
C PHE A 45 8.08 -0.74 -7.84
N GLY A 46 7.47 0.45 -7.74
CA GLY A 46 6.46 0.91 -8.69
C GLY A 46 5.10 0.22 -8.54
N PHE A 47 4.82 -0.47 -7.43
CA PHE A 47 3.52 -1.10 -7.18
C PHE A 47 2.45 -0.09 -6.76
N ILE A 48 2.87 1.01 -6.13
CA ILE A 48 2.00 2.10 -5.68
C ILE A 48 2.64 3.44 -6.02
N THR A 49 1.84 4.50 -5.94
CA THR A 49 2.30 5.88 -6.02
C THR A 49 1.67 6.70 -4.90
N THR A 50 2.42 7.67 -4.37
CA THR A 50 1.91 8.63 -3.39
C THR A 50 1.67 9.98 -4.05
N SER A 51 0.45 10.49 -3.97
CA SER A 51 0.07 11.83 -4.47
C SER A 51 -0.92 12.47 -3.53
N GLU A 52 -0.77 13.78 -3.26
CA GLU A 52 -1.70 14.55 -2.41
C GLU A 52 -2.01 13.86 -1.05
N ASN A 53 -0.98 13.30 -0.41
CA ASN A 53 -1.09 12.56 0.85
C ASN A 53 -1.96 11.28 0.79
N ARG A 54 -2.14 10.72 -0.42
CA ARG A 54 -2.84 9.46 -0.66
C ARG A 54 -1.94 8.48 -1.39
N VAL A 55 -2.09 7.22 -1.04
CA VAL A 55 -1.44 6.07 -1.66
C VAL A 55 -2.44 5.42 -2.61
N SER A 56 -2.04 5.21 -3.86
CA SER A 56 -2.84 4.55 -4.89
C SER A 56 -2.05 3.42 -5.54
N ILE A 57 -2.74 2.36 -5.97
CA ILE A 57 -2.12 1.28 -6.73
C ILE A 57 -1.79 1.73 -8.17
N THR A 58 -0.65 1.31 -8.70
CA THR A 58 -0.30 1.51 -10.12
C THR A 58 -0.84 0.37 -10.98
N GLU A 59 -0.79 0.51 -12.31
CA GLU A 59 -1.11 -0.60 -13.21
C GLU A 59 -0.20 -1.81 -12.99
N ALA A 60 1.11 -1.59 -12.82
CA ALA A 60 2.06 -2.67 -12.50
C ALA A 60 1.74 -3.37 -11.16
N GLY A 61 1.25 -2.62 -10.16
CA GLY A 61 0.74 -3.18 -8.90
C GLY A 61 -0.48 -4.06 -9.11
N LYS A 62 -1.41 -3.66 -9.97
CA LYS A 62 -2.60 -4.46 -10.31
C LYS A 62 -2.22 -5.77 -11.01
N GLU A 63 -1.30 -5.72 -11.97
CA GLU A 63 -0.82 -6.90 -12.69
C GLU A 63 -0.12 -7.90 -11.77
N PHE A 64 0.74 -7.41 -10.86
CA PHE A 64 1.41 -8.25 -9.86
C PHE A 64 0.41 -9.00 -8.96
N LEU A 65 -0.65 -8.31 -8.56
CA LEU A 65 -1.73 -8.86 -7.73
C LEU A 65 -2.75 -9.69 -8.53
N LYS A 66 -2.57 -9.85 -9.85
CA LYS A 66 -3.51 -10.53 -10.77
C LYS A 66 -4.93 -9.97 -10.69
N LEU A 67 -5.05 -8.65 -10.57
CA LEU A 67 -6.33 -7.96 -10.53
C LEU A 67 -6.87 -7.73 -11.95
N PRO A 68 -8.20 -7.67 -12.15
CA PRO A 68 -8.75 -7.25 -13.43
C PRO A 68 -8.27 -5.82 -13.75
N VAL A 69 -7.68 -5.66 -14.94
CA VAL A 69 -7.16 -4.39 -15.48
C VAL A 69 -8.23 -3.72 -16.33
#